data_AF-A0A9P7TSW8-F1
#
_entry.id   AF-A0A9P7TSW8-F1
#
_cell.length_a   1.000
_cell.length_b   1.000
_cell.length_c   1.000
_cell.angle_alpha   90.00
_cell.angle_beta   90.00
_cell.angle_gamma   90.00
#
_symmetry.space_group_name_H-M   'P 1'
#
loop_
_entity.id
_entity.type
_entity.pdbx_description
1 polymer ?
#
loop_
_entity_poly.entity_id
_entity_poly.type
_entity_poly.pdbx_seq_one_letter_code
_entity_poly.pdbx_strand_id
1 'polypeptide(L)'
;MNLIRGVLANARGRISRPFVSLSQQPSPKQVPSRQFIEEEIFEQDGHYYPVSLGETFDSGRYSIMRKLGYGRYSTVWLARDLKCQRYVALKMLTKFCYGGPHEIFEREILEKIRDVSRESSHEGRKHVLPLNEQFSHRGPNGDY
;
A
#
# COMPACT_ATOMS: atom_id res chain seq x y z
N MET A 1 35.64 -69.77 23.47
CA MET A 1 35.78 -70.20 24.89
C MET A 1 35.35 -69.06 25.78
N ASN A 2 34.41 -69.34 26.69
CA ASN A 2 33.92 -68.43 27.73
C ASN A 2 35.05 -68.04 28.70
N LEU A 3 35.05 -66.81 29.25
CA LEU A 3 34.77 -66.58 30.67
C LEU A 3 34.62 -65.08 31.01
N ILE A 4 33.69 -64.81 31.91
CA ILE A 4 33.30 -63.52 32.49
C ILE A 4 33.85 -63.45 33.92
N ARG A 5 34.04 -62.21 34.43
CA ARG A 5 33.87 -61.67 35.81
C ARG A 5 35.08 -60.77 36.14
N GLY A 6 34.95 -59.48 36.44
CA GLY A 6 34.11 -58.79 37.43
C GLY A 6 35.10 -58.00 38.34
N VAL A 7 34.88 -56.86 38.98
CA VAL A 7 33.69 -56.14 39.45
C VAL A 7 34.22 -54.87 40.19
N LEU A 8 33.54 -53.71 40.02
CA LEU A 8 33.40 -52.54 40.95
C LEU A 8 34.65 -51.75 41.38
N ALA A 9 34.62 -50.46 41.74
CA ALA A 9 33.63 -49.37 41.73
C ALA A 9 34.36 -48.05 42.09
N ASN A 10 33.82 -46.91 41.64
CA ASN A 10 33.53 -45.68 42.41
C ASN A 10 33.31 -44.52 41.43
N ALA A 11 32.07 -44.06 41.26
CA ALA A 11 31.45 -42.92 41.97
C ALA A 11 31.93 -41.56 41.43
N ARG A 12 31.14 -40.51 41.24
CA ARG A 12 29.70 -40.21 41.23
C ARG A 12 29.64 -38.77 40.67
N GLY A 13 28.67 -38.45 39.83
CA GLY A 13 28.39 -37.06 39.43
C GLY A 13 27.50 -36.93 38.20
N ARG A 14 26.21 -37.24 38.32
CA ARG A 14 25.21 -36.88 37.28
C ARG A 14 24.69 -35.49 37.58
N ILE A 15 24.94 -34.54 36.68
CA ILE A 15 24.25 -33.26 36.64
C ILE A 15 22.91 -33.50 35.93
N SER A 16 21.84 -33.55 36.71
CA SER A 16 20.47 -33.59 36.18
C SER A 16 20.11 -32.19 35.66
N ARG A 17 20.04 -32.00 34.34
CA ARG A 17 19.36 -30.82 33.76
C ARG A 17 17.85 -31.10 33.79
N PRO A 18 17.01 -30.22 34.36
CA PRO A 18 15.57 -30.40 34.27
C PRO A 18 15.13 -30.22 32.82
N PHE A 19 14.43 -31.24 32.30
CA PHE A 19 13.72 -31.15 31.03
C PHE A 19 12.45 -30.32 31.28
N VAL A 20 12.44 -29.08 30.77
CA VAL A 20 11.25 -28.21 30.84
C VAL A 20 10.29 -28.63 29.73
N SER A 21 9.08 -29.02 30.11
CA SER A 21 7.99 -29.30 29.16
C SER A 21 7.65 -28.03 28.36
N LEU A 22 7.67 -28.14 27.04
CA LEU A 22 7.26 -27.09 26.09
C LEU A 22 5.77 -26.69 26.21
N SER A 23 4.98 -27.38 27.04
CA SER A 23 3.54 -27.16 27.20
C SER A 23 3.15 -25.97 28.11
N GLN A 24 4.12 -25.23 28.66
CA GLN A 24 3.86 -24.10 29.58
C GLN A 24 4.35 -22.74 29.07
N GLN A 25 4.69 -22.62 27.77
CA GLN A 25 4.92 -21.30 27.19
C GLN A 25 3.57 -20.57 27.10
N PRO A 26 3.39 -19.38 27.73
CA PRO A 26 2.21 -18.58 27.47
C PRO A 26 2.15 -18.28 25.97
N SER A 27 1.03 -18.58 25.34
CA SER A 27 0.80 -18.20 23.95
C SER A 27 1.08 -16.70 23.80
N PRO A 28 1.82 -16.26 22.77
CA PRO A 28 2.10 -14.84 22.56
C PRO A 28 0.77 -14.09 22.62
N LYS A 29 0.66 -13.16 23.57
CA LYS A 29 -0.53 -12.30 23.67
C LYS A 29 -0.66 -11.60 22.33
N GLN A 30 -1.75 -11.84 21.61
CA GLN A 30 -2.08 -11.05 20.43
C GLN A 30 -2.23 -9.61 20.89
N VAL A 31 -1.25 -8.79 20.54
CA VAL A 31 -1.40 -7.33 20.58
C VAL A 31 -2.51 -7.04 19.57
N PRO A 32 -3.61 -6.35 19.95
CA PRO A 32 -4.62 -5.99 18.99
C PRO A 32 -3.91 -5.16 17.92
N SER A 33 -3.97 -5.62 16.68
CA SER A 33 -3.42 -4.92 15.52
C SER A 33 -4.29 -3.70 15.22
N ARG A 34 -4.25 -2.71 16.12
CA ARG A 34 -4.75 -1.37 15.81
C ARG A 34 -3.63 -0.65 15.09
N GLN A 35 -3.31 -1.13 13.89
CA GLN A 35 -2.68 -0.29 12.89
C GLN A 35 -3.75 0.75 12.58
N PHE A 36 -3.58 1.97 13.10
CA PHE A 36 -4.24 3.10 12.48
C PHE A 36 -3.80 3.08 11.03
N ILE A 37 -4.70 2.71 10.13
CA ILE A 37 -4.48 2.98 8.72
C ILE A 37 -4.49 4.51 8.69
N GLU A 38 -3.37 5.16 8.34
CA GLU A 38 -3.28 6.63 8.26
C GLU A 38 -4.47 7.23 7.48
N GLU A 39 -5.05 6.44 6.57
CA GLU A 39 -6.29 6.75 5.88
C GLU A 39 -7.50 6.95 6.80
N GLU A 40 -7.70 6.15 7.87
CA GLU A 40 -8.81 6.36 8.84
C GLU A 40 -8.74 7.72 9.52
N ILE A 41 -7.53 8.29 9.70
CA ILE A 41 -7.34 9.59 10.35
C ILE A 41 -7.77 10.71 9.40
N PHE A 42 -7.39 10.62 8.13
CA PHE A 42 -7.67 11.66 7.13
C PHE A 42 -9.01 11.48 6.40
N GLU A 43 -9.56 10.27 6.36
CA GLU A 43 -10.93 9.99 5.91
C GLU A 43 -11.94 10.64 6.84
N GLN A 44 -11.65 10.72 8.14
CA GLN A 44 -12.51 11.39 9.12
C GLN A 44 -12.65 12.90 8.86
N ASP A 45 -11.65 13.53 8.24
CA ASP A 45 -11.67 14.96 7.91
C ASP A 45 -12.44 15.26 6.60
N GLY A 46 -12.92 14.23 5.88
CA GLY A 46 -13.71 14.39 4.65
C GLY A 46 -12.92 14.93 3.45
N HIS A 47 -11.58 14.90 3.52
CA HIS A 47 -10.70 15.41 2.47
C HIS A 47 -10.55 14.45 1.28
N TYR A 48 -10.65 13.14 1.52
CA TYR A 48 -10.68 12.13 0.47
C TYR A 48 -12.07 12.00 -0.17
N TYR A 49 -12.08 11.49 -1.39
CA TYR A 49 -13.29 10.97 -2.01
C TYR A 49 -13.47 9.49 -1.62
N PRO A 50 -14.67 9.07 -1.17
CA PRO A 50 -14.93 7.69 -0.77
C PRO A 50 -15.14 6.78 -1.99
N VAL A 51 -14.04 6.39 -2.65
CA VAL A 51 -14.08 5.54 -3.85
C VAL A 51 -14.59 4.13 -3.52
N SER A 52 -15.53 3.63 -4.31
CA SER A 52 -16.05 2.26 -4.21
C SER A 52 -15.53 1.35 -5.32
N LEU A 53 -15.38 0.05 -5.04
CA LEU A 53 -15.05 -0.94 -6.08
C LEU A 53 -16.19 -1.02 -7.10
N GLY A 54 -15.83 -1.09 -8.38
CA GLY A 54 -16.79 -1.08 -9.50
C GLY A 54 -17.33 0.31 -9.86
N GLU A 55 -17.08 1.33 -9.03
CA GLU A 55 -17.43 2.71 -9.35
C GLU A 55 -16.76 3.16 -10.65
N THR A 56 -17.43 4.03 -11.41
CA THR A 56 -16.96 4.49 -12.71
C THR A 56 -16.75 6.00 -12.77
N PHE A 57 -15.68 6.43 -13.40
CA PHE A 57 -15.30 7.83 -13.58
C PHE A 57 -15.16 8.21 -15.06
N ASP A 58 -15.15 9.52 -15.36
CA ASP A 58 -15.04 10.09 -16.71
C ASP A 58 -16.10 9.50 -17.66
N SER A 59 -17.38 9.78 -17.34
CA SER A 59 -18.53 9.29 -18.10
C SER A 59 -18.55 7.77 -18.32
N GLY A 60 -18.10 7.01 -17.32
CA GLY A 60 -18.10 5.54 -17.36
C GLY A 60 -16.82 4.93 -17.95
N ARG A 61 -15.82 5.72 -18.35
CA ARG A 61 -14.60 5.21 -19.00
C ARG A 61 -13.72 4.41 -18.06
N TYR A 62 -13.55 4.83 -16.80
CA TYR A 62 -12.63 4.19 -15.86
C TYR A 62 -13.40 3.47 -14.76
N SER A 63 -13.32 2.13 -14.72
CA SER A 63 -13.95 1.33 -13.66
C SER A 63 -12.93 0.90 -12.61
N ILE A 64 -13.22 1.17 -11.33
CA ILE A 64 -12.33 0.88 -10.20
C ILE A 64 -12.29 -0.62 -9.90
N MET A 65 -11.09 -1.15 -9.72
CA MET A 65 -10.88 -2.58 -9.46
C MET A 65 -10.31 -2.87 -8.09
N ARG A 66 -9.27 -2.14 -7.68
CA ARG A 66 -8.64 -2.27 -6.36
C ARG A 66 -7.85 -1.04 -6.03
N LYS A 67 -7.61 -0.82 -4.74
CA LYS A 67 -6.69 0.21 -4.29
C LYS A 67 -5.23 -0.21 -4.50
N LEU A 68 -4.39 0.75 -4.88
CA LEU A 68 -2.94 0.56 -5.06
C LEU A 68 -2.14 1.22 -3.93
N GLY A 69 -2.63 2.32 -3.38
CA GLY A 69 -1.96 3.03 -2.29
C GLY A 69 -2.66 4.34 -1.94
N TYR A 70 -2.09 5.05 -0.97
CA TYR A 70 -2.57 6.35 -0.54
C TYR A 70 -1.43 7.15 0.10
N GLY A 71 -1.64 8.44 0.24
CA GLY A 71 -0.80 9.36 0.97
C GLY A 71 -1.54 10.67 1.19
N ARG A 72 -0.96 11.59 1.95
CA ARG A 72 -1.60 12.83 2.44
C ARG A 72 -2.49 13.57 1.43
N TYR A 73 -2.08 13.63 0.16
CA TYR A 73 -2.74 14.43 -0.87
C TYR A 73 -3.56 13.63 -1.88
N SER A 74 -3.58 12.30 -1.81
CA SER A 74 -4.25 11.48 -2.82
C SER A 74 -4.39 10.01 -2.46
N THR A 75 -5.38 9.35 -3.05
CA THR A 75 -5.44 7.88 -3.15
C THR A 75 -5.15 7.45 -4.59
N VAL A 76 -4.58 6.25 -4.76
CA VAL A 76 -4.24 5.67 -6.06
C VAL A 76 -4.94 4.34 -6.22
N TRP A 77 -5.62 4.16 -7.35
CA TRP A 77 -6.48 3.02 -7.64
C TRP A 77 -6.08 2.35 -8.94
N LEU A 78 -6.15 1.03 -8.98
CA LEU A 78 -6.15 0.28 -10.22
C LEU A 78 -7.53 0.41 -10.83
N ALA A 79 -7.58 0.90 -12.06
CA ALA A 79 -8.80 1.00 -12.83
C ALA A 79 -8.64 0.30 -14.18
N ARG A 80 -9.78 -0.09 -14.76
CA ARG A 80 -9.87 -0.53 -16.15
C ARG A 80 -10.34 0.64 -17.01
N ASP A 81 -9.52 1.05 -17.98
CA ASP A 81 -9.95 1.95 -19.07
C ASP A 81 -10.76 1.11 -20.06
N LEU A 82 -12.08 1.30 -20.06
CA LEU A 82 -13.02 0.58 -20.91
C LEU A 82 -12.97 1.05 -22.37
N LYS A 83 -12.46 2.25 -22.64
CA LYS A 83 -12.28 2.75 -24.01
C LYS A 83 -11.05 2.14 -24.67
N CYS A 84 -9.91 2.15 -23.97
CA CYS A 84 -8.64 1.63 -24.50
C CYS A 84 -8.37 0.17 -24.12
N GLN A 85 -9.26 -0.48 -23.37
CA GLN A 85 -9.15 -1.88 -22.94
C GLN A 85 -7.83 -2.21 -22.21
N ARG A 86 -7.40 -1.32 -21.32
CA ARG A 86 -6.13 -1.45 -20.58
C ARG A 86 -6.29 -1.14 -19.10
N TYR A 87 -5.34 -1.60 -18.30
CA TYR A 87 -5.24 -1.23 -16.89
C TYR A 87 -4.52 0.11 -16.75
N VAL A 88 -4.99 0.95 -15.84
CA VAL A 88 -4.42 2.26 -15.53
C VAL A 88 -4.35 2.47 -14.01
N ALA A 89 -3.44 3.34 -13.58
CA ALA A 89 -3.47 3.90 -12.24
C ALA A 89 -4.27 5.20 -12.27
N LEU A 90 -5.37 5.25 -11.52
CA LEU A 90 -6.16 6.46 -11.33
C LEU A 90 -5.80 7.09 -9.98
N LYS A 91 -5.21 8.27 -10.01
CA LYS A 91 -4.85 9.04 -8.82
C LYS A 91 -5.96 10.06 -8.54
N MET A 92 -6.65 9.91 -7.42
CA MET A 92 -7.69 10.80 -6.94
C MET A 92 -7.09 11.76 -5.92
N LEU A 93 -7.14 13.06 -6.19
CA LEU A 93 -6.58 14.06 -5.28
C LEU A 93 -7.53 14.36 -4.13
N THR A 94 -6.98 14.75 -2.98
CA THR A 94 -7.78 15.26 -1.86
C THR A 94 -8.13 16.72 -2.09
N LYS A 95 -9.15 17.23 -1.42
CA LYS A 95 -9.47 18.66 -1.48
C LYS A 95 -8.41 19.59 -0.90
N PHE A 96 -7.50 19.06 -0.10
CA PHE A 96 -6.45 19.84 0.56
C PHE A 96 -5.22 20.05 -0.33
N CYS A 97 -5.17 19.45 -1.52
CA CYS A 97 -3.98 19.51 -2.38
C CYS A 97 -3.76 20.87 -3.08
N TYR A 98 -4.82 21.68 -3.25
CA TYR A 98 -4.76 23.04 -3.83
C TYR A 98 -5.58 24.03 -2.99
N GLY A 99 -5.27 25.32 -3.08
CA GLY A 99 -5.99 26.39 -2.38
C GLY A 99 -5.66 26.54 -0.88
N GLY A 100 -4.70 25.77 -0.37
CA GLY A 100 -4.15 25.92 0.98
C GLY A 100 -2.84 26.73 1.01
N PRO A 101 -2.16 26.83 2.16
CA PRO A 101 -0.86 27.51 2.27
C PRO A 101 0.28 26.78 1.53
N HIS A 102 0.07 25.50 1.21
CA HIS A 102 1.02 24.66 0.48
C HIS A 102 0.30 23.92 -0.63
N GLU A 103 0.51 24.36 -1.87
CA GLU A 103 0.05 23.65 -3.06
C GLU A 103 1.09 22.63 -3.50
N ILE A 104 0.63 21.50 -4.03
CA ILE A 104 1.54 20.41 -4.41
C ILE A 104 2.15 20.59 -5.81
N PHE A 105 1.55 21.44 -6.65
CA PHE A 105 1.96 21.73 -8.04
C PHE A 105 2.14 20.51 -8.96
N GLU A 106 1.67 19.33 -8.54
CA GLU A 106 1.94 18.08 -9.21
C GLU A 106 1.30 18.04 -10.60
N ARG A 107 0.09 18.60 -10.73
CA ARG A 107 -0.65 18.63 -11.98
C ARG A 107 0.11 19.44 -13.01
N GLU A 108 0.54 20.64 -12.64
CA GLU A 108 1.25 21.61 -13.48
C GLU A 108 2.60 21.04 -13.94
N ILE A 109 3.33 20.39 -13.02
CA ILE A 109 4.59 19.72 -13.34
C ILE A 109 4.36 18.58 -14.34
N LEU A 110 3.36 17.72 -14.10
CA LEU A 110 3.07 16.58 -14.96
C LEU A 110 2.56 17.00 -16.35
N GLU A 111 1.75 18.06 -16.43
CA GLU A 111 1.35 18.67 -17.69
C GLU A 111 2.56 19.19 -18.45
N LYS A 112 3.46 19.93 -17.78
CA LYS A 112 4.66 20.45 -18.41
C LYS A 112 5.56 19.32 -18.93
N ILE A 113 5.74 18.27 -18.15
CA ILE A 113 6.48 17.07 -18.56
C ILE A 113 5.85 16.43 -19.78
N ARG A 114 4.52 16.25 -19.79
CA ARG A 114 3.78 15.68 -20.91
C ARG A 114 3.99 16.50 -22.18
N ASP A 115 3.84 17.82 -22.10
CA ASP A 115 3.90 18.69 -23.27
C ASP A 115 5.31 18.73 -23.86
N VAL A 116 6.34 18.86 -23.01
CA VAL A 116 7.75 18.78 -23.46
C VAL A 116 8.08 17.40 -24.03
N SER A 117 7.59 16.32 -23.42
CA SER A 117 7.84 14.93 -23.87
C SER A 117 7.22 14.62 -25.24
N ARG A 118 6.11 15.28 -25.60
CA ARG A 118 5.46 15.13 -26.91
C ARG A 118 6.29 15.72 -28.05
N GLU A 119 7.00 16.81 -27.78
CA GLU A 119 7.81 17.53 -28.77
C GLU A 119 9.27 17.07 -28.78
N SER A 120 9.72 16.39 -27.72
CA SER A 120 11.10 15.94 -27.59
C SER A 120 11.40 14.72 -28.45
N SER A 121 12.52 14.76 -29.17
CA SER A 121 13.14 13.60 -29.83
C SER A 121 14.11 12.84 -28.92
N HIS A 122 14.30 13.28 -27.67
CA HIS A 122 15.27 12.69 -26.77
C HIS A 122 14.80 11.33 -26.24
N GLU A 123 15.64 10.31 -26.35
CA GLU A 123 15.33 8.94 -25.94
C GLU A 123 14.94 8.80 -24.46
N GLY A 124 15.45 9.68 -23.60
CA GLY A 124 15.11 9.73 -22.17
C GLY A 124 13.61 9.86 -21.88
N ARG A 125 12.83 10.43 -22.82
CA ARG A 125 11.39 10.64 -22.64
C ARG A 125 10.61 9.35 -22.39
N LYS A 126 11.09 8.20 -22.89
CA LYS A 126 10.45 6.89 -22.69
C LYS A 126 10.59 6.36 -21.26
N HIS A 127 11.45 6.98 -20.45
CA HIS A 127 11.70 6.61 -19.06
C HIS A 127 10.98 7.53 -18.07
N VAL A 128 10.15 8.45 -18.55
CA VAL A 128 9.35 9.35 -17.71
C VAL A 128 7.90 8.90 -17.78
N LEU A 129 7.26 8.72 -16.62
CA LEU A 129 5.85 8.34 -16.56
C LEU A 129 4.98 9.49 -17.08
N PRO A 130 4.15 9.26 -18.11
CA PRO A 130 3.30 10.30 -18.66
C PRO A 130 2.04 10.51 -17.82
N LEU A 131 1.56 11.75 -17.76
CA LEU A 131 0.15 12.03 -17.44
C LEU A 131 -0.70 11.72 -18.67
N ASN A 132 -1.48 10.64 -18.62
CA ASN A 132 -2.31 10.24 -19.75
C ASN A 132 -3.51 11.15 -19.95
N GLU A 133 -4.27 11.37 -18.89
CA GLU A 133 -5.54 12.12 -18.90
C GLU A 133 -5.74 12.77 -17.53
N GLN A 134 -6.56 13.83 -17.50
CA GLN A 134 -7.06 14.42 -16.26
C GLN A 134 -8.53 14.81 -16.44
N PHE A 135 -9.28 14.76 -15.36
CA PHE A 135 -10.67 15.18 -15.32
C PHE A 135 -11.04 15.58 -13.89
N SER A 136 -12.15 16.31 -13.76
CA SER A 136 -12.76 16.59 -12.46
C SER A 136 -13.96 15.68 -12.24
N HIS A 137 -14.19 15.29 -10.99
CA HIS A 137 -15.30 14.46 -10.59
C HIS A 137 -16.12 15.14 -9.51
N ARG A 138 -17.44 15.22 -9.69
CA ARG A 138 -18.32 15.77 -8.67
C ARG A 138 -18.75 14.67 -7.71
N GLY A 139 -18.27 14.78 -6.48
CA GLY A 139 -18.59 13.89 -5.38
C GLY A 139 -19.60 14.44 -4.37
N PRO A 140 -19.95 13.63 -3.35
CA PRO A 140 -20.88 14.02 -2.29
C PRO A 140 -20.49 15.31 -1.58
N ASN A 141 -19.19 15.59 -1.47
CA ASN A 141 -18.70 16.74 -0.76
C ASN A 141 -18.24 17.87 -1.71
N GLY A 142 -18.46 17.79 -3.03
CA GLY A 142 -17.99 18.78 -4.01
C GLY A 142 -17.10 18.19 -5.10
N ASP A 143 -16.36 19.05 -5.80
CA ASP A 143 -15.51 18.63 -6.92
C ASP A 143 -14.15 18.10 -6.42
N TYR A 144 -13.67 17.04 -7.06
CA TYR A 144 -12.42 16.31 -6.81
C TYR A 144 -11.61 16.17 -8.11
#